data_AF-A0A2B4RV89-F1
#
_entry.id   AF-A0A2B4RV89-F1
#
_cell.length_a   1.000
_cell.length_b   1.000
_cell.length_c   1.000
_cell.angle_alpha   90.00
_cell.angle_beta   90.00
_cell.angle_gamma   90.00
#
_symmetry.space_group_name_H-M   'P 1'
#
loop_
_entity.id
_entity.type
_entity.pdbx_description
1 polymer ?
#
loop_
_entity_poly.entity_id
_entity_poly.type
_entity_poly.pdbx_seq_one_letter_code
_entity_poly.pdbx_strand_id
1 'polypeptide(L)' 'MIRVVRADGLLCFNIWEKELGYYQDMMSKLEKAGKWICWSKQTLPLYAAEELPKETLGFVYKVLKN' A
#
# COMPACT_ATOMS: atom_id res chain seq x y z
N MET A 1 -12.06 -9.11 2.03
CA MET A 1 -13.00 -8.25 1.28
C MET A 1 -12.25 -7.66 0.09
N ILE A 2 -12.46 -8.16 -1.13
CA ILE A 2 -11.78 -7.64 -2.33
C ILE A 2 -12.64 -6.51 -2.89
N ARG A 3 -12.21 -5.25 -2.73
CA ARG A 3 -12.81 -4.11 -3.44
C ARG A 3 -12.12 -3.99 -4.79
N VAL A 4 -12.87 -4.17 -5.87
CA VAL A 4 -12.38 -3.92 -7.23
C VAL A 4 -12.09 -2.41 -7.32
N VAL A 5 -10.81 -2.04 -7.35
CA VAL A 5 -10.40 -0.67 -7.65
C VAL A 5 -10.58 -0.47 -9.15
N ARG A 6 -11.39 0.51 -9.54
CA ARG A 6 -11.60 0.85 -10.95
C ARG A 6 -10.25 1.21 -11.59
N ALA A 7 -10.10 0.95 -12.88
CA ALA A 7 -8.98 1.48 -13.65
C ALA A 7 -8.92 3.01 -13.52
N ASP A 8 -7.71 3.55 -13.48
CA ASP A 8 -7.38 4.93 -13.10
C ASP A 8 -7.76 5.33 -11.66
N GLY A 9 -8.29 4.40 -10.87
CA GLY A 9 -8.59 4.60 -9.47
C GLY A 9 -7.36 4.60 -8.58
N LEU A 10 -7.54 5.14 -7.37
CA LEU A 10 -6.52 5.13 -6.33
C LEU A 10 -6.77 3.98 -5.35
N LEU A 11 -5.71 3.24 -5.07
CA LEU A 11 -5.64 2.25 -4.02
C LEU A 11 -4.77 2.82 -2.89
N CYS A 12 -5.40 3.07 -1.74
CA CYS A 12 -4.74 3.59 -0.55
C CYS A 12 -4.80 2.55 0.57
N PHE A 13 -3.68 2.26 1.18
CA PHE A 13 -3.60 1.37 2.34
C PHE A 13 -2.40 1.71 3.20
N ASN A 14 -2.45 1.33 4.47
CA ASN A 14 -1.31 1.37 5.37
C ASN A 14 -0.98 -0.04 5.87
N ILE A 15 0.30 -0.32 6.05
CA ILE A 15 0.79 -1.58 6.62
C ILE A 15 1.80 -1.31 7.71
N TRP A 16 1.98 -2.25 8.63
CA TRP A 16 3.10 -2.17 9.56
C TRP A 16 4.41 -2.46 8.84
N GLU A 17 5.50 -1.86 9.31
CA GLU A 17 6.83 -2.07 8.72
C GLU A 17 7.24 -3.54 8.75
N LYS A 18 6.93 -4.26 9.84
CA LYS A 18 7.17 -5.71 9.97
C LYS A 18 6.41 -6.55 8.91
N GLU A 19 5.33 -6.01 8.37
CA GLU A 19 4.51 -6.68 7.35
C GLU A 19 4.99 -6.37 5.93
N LEU A 20 5.85 -5.35 5.75
CA LEU A 20 6.35 -4.93 4.45
C LEU A 20 7.00 -6.10 3.70
N GLY A 21 7.81 -6.91 4.39
CA GLY A 21 8.46 -8.08 3.78
C GLY A 21 7.49 -9.07 3.15
N TYR A 22 6.29 -9.22 3.71
CA TYR A 22 5.27 -10.11 3.16
C TYR A 22 4.60 -9.55 1.90
N TYR A 23 4.38 -8.23 1.85
CA TYR A 23 3.67 -7.59 0.75
C TYR A 23 4.58 -7.06 -0.37
N GLN A 24 5.86 -6.84 -0.09
CA GLN A 24 6.80 -6.18 -1.00
C GLN A 24 6.95 -6.91 -2.33
N ASP A 25 7.01 -8.25 -2.33
CA ASP A 25 7.09 -9.04 -3.56
C ASP A 25 5.84 -8.90 -4.43
N MET A 26 4.65 -8.95 -3.81
CA MET A 26 3.38 -8.77 -4.52
C MET A 26 3.27 -7.36 -5.12
N MET A 27 3.59 -6.33 -4.33
CA MET A 27 3.58 -4.93 -4.79
C MET A 27 4.55 -4.74 -5.96
N SER A 28 5.78 -5.25 -5.84
CA SER A 28 6.80 -5.17 -6.89
C SER A 28 6.37 -5.88 -8.18
N LYS A 29 5.69 -7.02 -8.09
CA LYS A 29 5.15 -7.74 -9.25
C LYS A 29 4.09 -6.91 -9.98
N LEU A 30 3.22 -6.23 -9.26
CA LEU A 30 2.16 -5.39 -9.83
C LEU A 30 2.71 -4.11 -10.46
N GLU A 31 3.74 -3.51 -9.85
CA GLU A 31 4.47 -2.37 -10.41
C GLU A 31 5.20 -2.77 -11.71
N LYS A 32 5.98 -3.85 -11.68
CA LYS A 32 6.71 -4.36 -12.86
C LYS A 32 5.79 -4.77 -14.01
N ALA A 33 4.60 -5.27 -13.69
CA ALA A 33 3.59 -5.61 -14.69
C ALA A 33 2.88 -4.37 -15.27
N GLY A 34 3.25 -3.15 -14.85
CA GLY A 34 2.59 -1.91 -15.29
C GLY A 34 1.14 -1.81 -14.85
N LYS A 35 0.72 -2.60 -13.85
CA LYS A 35 -0.66 -2.57 -13.35
C LYS A 35 -0.85 -1.47 -12.33
N TRP A 36 0.14 -1.23 -11.49
CA TRP A 36 0.11 -0.21 -10.45
C TRP A 36 1.29 0.75 -10.61
N ILE A 37 1.04 2.04 -10.34
CA ILE A 37 2.10 3.05 -10.19
C ILE A 37 2.07 3.53 -8.75
N CYS A 38 3.22 3.41 -8.06
CA CYS A 38 3.39 4.01 -6.73
C CYS A 38 3.38 5.53 -6.88
N TRP A 39 2.36 6.18 -6.32
CA TRP A 39 2.20 7.62 -6.42
C TRP A 39 2.70 8.34 -5.17
N SER A 40 2.51 7.73 -4.00
CA SER A 40 3.06 8.22 -2.74
C SER A 40 3.35 7.07 -1.78
N LYS A 41 4.44 7.21 -1.04
CA LYS A 41 4.80 6.38 0.12
C LYS A 41 5.19 7.32 1.25
N GLN A 42 4.57 7.16 2.41
CA GLN A 42 4.83 8.01 3.58
C GLN A 42 4.80 7.19 4.86
N THR A 43 5.56 7.61 5.86
CA THR A 43 5.41 7.10 7.22
C THR A 43 4.29 7.88 7.89
N LEU A 44 3.29 7.16 8.42
CA LEU A 44 2.11 7.73 9.07
C LEU A 44 2.13 7.39 10.56
N PRO A 45 1.86 8.36 11.45
CA PRO A 45 1.69 8.07 12.86
C PRO A 45 0.47 7.18 13.05
N LEU A 46 0.63 6.08 13.79
CA LEU A 46 -0.46 5.24 14.22
C LEU A 46 -0.84 5.67 15.64
N TYR A 47 -1.96 6.39 15.75
CA TYR A 47 -2.57 6.72 17.04
C TYR A 47 -3.30 5.48 17.58
N ALA A 48 -2.55 4.52 18.10
CA ALA A 48 -3.11 3.33 18.73
C ALA A 48 -2.47 3.11 20.12
N ALA A 49 -3.10 2.23 20.91
CA ALA A 49 -2.71 1.92 22.30
C ALA A 49 -1.20 1.64 22.44
N GLU A 50 -0.64 1.87 23.64
CA GLU A 50 0.81 1.86 23.92
C GLU A 50 1.57 0.60 23.44
N GLU A 51 0.87 -0.52 23.25
CA GLU A 51 1.44 -1.79 22.80
C GLU A 51 1.52 -1.96 21.26
N LEU A 52 0.96 -1.04 20.47
CA LEU A 52 0.98 -1.11 19.01
C LEU A 52 2.13 -0.26 18.42
N PRO A 53 2.61 -0.61 17.20
CA PRO A 53 3.62 0.18 16.51
C PRO A 53 3.16 1.63 16.38
N LYS A 54 4.01 2.59 16.77
CA LYS A 54 3.68 4.02 16.73
C LYS A 54 3.61 4.59 15.32
N GLU A 55 4.09 3.85 14.33
CA GLU A 55 4.19 4.27 12.94
C GLU A 55 3.77 3.14 12.00
N THR A 56 3.20 3.51 10.85
CA THR A 56 2.87 2.62 9.74
C THR A 56 3.38 3.21 8.43
N LEU A 57 3.51 2.37 7.41
CA LEU A 57 3.81 2.82 6.06
C LEU A 57 2.50 2.98 5.29
N GLY A 58 2.16 4.21 4.92
CA GLY A 58 1.07 4.54 4.03
C GLY A 58 1.50 4.50 2.57
N PHE A 59 0.69 3.87 1.73
CA PHE A 59 0.89 3.76 0.30
C PHE A 59 -0.33 4.29 -0.45
N VAL A 60 -0.05 5.03 -1.53
CA VAL A 60 -1.03 5.46 -2.51
C VAL A 60 -0.57 4.96 -3.88
N TYR A 61 -1.35 4.07 -4.47
CA TYR A 61 -1.13 3.53 -5.80
C TYR A 61 -2.19 4.00 -6.77
N LYS A 62 -1.78 4.38 -7.97
CA LYS A 62 -2.70 4.49 -9.10
C LYS A 62 -2.82 3.14 -9.80
N VAL A 63 -4.03 2.63 -9.94
CA VAL A 63 -4.31 1.40 -10.70
C VAL A 63 -4.45 1.78 -12.17
N LEU A 64 -3.62 1.19 -13.02
CA LEU A 64 -3.66 1.41 -14.46
C LEU A 64 -4.66 0.47 -15.13
N LYS A 65 -5.23 0.96 -16.23
CA LYS A 65 -5.97 0.13 -17.16
C LYS A 65 -4.96 -0.65 -18.00
N ASN A 66 -5.12 -1.97 -18.05
CA ASN A 66 -4.48 -2.77 -19.09
C ASN A 66 -4.98 -2.31 -20.47
#